data_AF-A0A7W0N760-F1
#
_entry.id   AF-A0A7W0N760-F1
#
_cell.length_a   1.000
_cell.length_b   1.000
_cell.length_c   1.000
_cell.angle_alpha   90.00
_cell.angle_beta   90.00
_cell.angle_gamma   90.00
#
_symmetry.space_group_name_H-M   'P 1'
#
loop_
_entity.id
_entity.type
_entity.pdbx_description
1 polymer ?
#
loop_
_entity_poly.entity_id
_entity_poly.type
_entity_poly.pdbx_seq_one_letter_code
_entity_poly.pdbx_strand_id
1 'polypeptide(L)'
;MRKGSIRKFSAFLALSAIWFSALSFYPASIAAQTTAEKAEKKSSKKDKKKEDQNKEKAVSQVQPNTSKILSQKEDPALIGKRKINGGSDKFFGWLGGSQEKEVALGRMLSIEVEQQAKLVEDPIVTEYVNRVGQNIVLHSDSKIPFTIKVIDSDEVNAFALPGGFFYVNKGLILAADNESELAGVMSHEIAHVAARHAMENQGKASALNYGMLAGIIFGGGIISSVLQNAGGITGALAMLKFSRGAEEEADKLGVQYLYASGYDPTSMSTMFEKLASKNKKKPGSVKKLFSSHPQSIERRDSSLALVARFPEQEEYVISTSEFQRVKAHLMRLTNSKALVSGDFDEGEPGKPTLKRRQP
;
A
#
# COMPACT_ATOMS: atom_id res chain seq x y z
N MET A 1 56.73 -12.29 -46.89
CA MET A 1 57.08 -13.71 -46.74
C MET A 1 56.80 -14.08 -45.28
N ARG A 2 56.08 -15.12 -44.86
CA ARG A 2 55.34 -16.26 -45.44
C ARG A 2 54.24 -16.62 -44.40
N LYS A 3 53.03 -16.94 -44.91
CA LYS A 3 52.13 -18.09 -44.63
C LYS A 3 52.04 -18.59 -43.16
N GLY A 4 50.89 -18.81 -42.52
CA GLY A 4 49.51 -19.05 -42.96
C GLY A 4 48.99 -20.33 -42.28
N SER A 5 47.75 -20.33 -41.78
CA SER A 5 46.86 -21.49 -41.84
C SER A 5 45.41 -21.07 -41.60
N ILE A 6 44.57 -21.52 -42.52
CA ILE A 6 43.14 -21.29 -42.66
C ILE A 6 42.45 -22.62 -42.30
N ARG A 7 41.32 -22.58 -41.58
CA ARG A 7 40.03 -23.26 -41.88
C ARG A 7 39.10 -23.19 -40.65
N LYS A 8 37.96 -22.46 -40.73
CA LYS A 8 36.58 -22.93 -41.10
C LYS A 8 35.93 -23.77 -39.99
N PHE A 9 34.65 -23.70 -39.64
CA PHE A 9 33.49 -22.82 -39.85
C PHE A 9 32.37 -23.48 -38.99
N SER A 10 31.67 -22.71 -38.14
CA SER A 10 30.26 -22.83 -37.72
C SER A 10 29.61 -24.10 -37.10
N ALA A 11 28.56 -23.79 -36.30
CA ALA A 11 27.33 -24.53 -35.95
C ALA A 11 27.36 -25.31 -34.60
N PHE A 12 26.64 -24.88 -33.56
CA PHE A 12 25.18 -24.95 -33.27
C PHE A 12 24.77 -26.24 -32.52
N LEU A 13 23.92 -26.03 -31.50
CA LEU A 13 22.99 -26.96 -30.82
C LEU A 13 23.47 -27.87 -29.66
N ALA A 14 22.71 -27.68 -28.57
CA ALA A 14 22.15 -28.69 -27.67
C ALA A 14 23.09 -29.49 -26.75
N LEU A 15 22.97 -29.21 -25.45
CA LEU A 15 23.12 -30.25 -24.42
C LEU A 15 21.87 -30.28 -23.55
N SER A 16 21.10 -31.34 -23.77
CA SER A 16 20.02 -31.83 -22.94
C SER A 16 20.54 -32.78 -21.85
N ALA A 17 19.79 -32.82 -20.75
CA ALA A 17 19.67 -33.89 -19.76
C ALA A 17 20.81 -33.99 -18.72
N ILE A 18 20.61 -34.42 -17.47
CA ILE A 18 19.67 -35.42 -16.92
C ILE A 18 19.46 -35.15 -15.41
N TRP A 19 18.31 -35.59 -14.87
CA TRP A 19 18.00 -36.09 -13.51
C TRP A 19 16.96 -35.30 -12.72
N PHE A 20 15.71 -35.76 -12.73
CA PHE A 20 14.99 -36.03 -11.48
C PHE A 20 13.99 -37.19 -11.69
N SER A 21 14.18 -38.21 -10.86
CA SER A 21 13.40 -39.43 -10.77
C SER A 21 12.16 -39.24 -9.89
N ALA A 22 11.04 -39.77 -10.42
CA ALA A 22 9.97 -40.50 -9.75
C ALA A 22 9.48 -40.04 -8.35
N LEU A 23 8.23 -39.60 -8.28
CA LEU A 23 7.29 -40.03 -7.24
C LEU A 23 5.91 -40.27 -7.85
N SER A 24 5.28 -41.36 -7.41
CA SER A 24 4.25 -42.13 -8.11
C SER A 24 2.83 -41.55 -8.05
N PHE A 25 2.09 -41.86 -9.11
CA PHE A 25 0.65 -41.73 -9.28
C PHE A 25 -0.16 -42.53 -8.25
N TYR A 26 -1.31 -42.00 -7.83
CA TYR A 26 -2.46 -42.76 -7.35
C TYR A 26 -3.70 -42.36 -8.18
N PRO A 27 -4.48 -43.31 -8.74
CA PRO A 27 -5.65 -42.98 -9.53
C PRO A 27 -6.89 -42.78 -8.63
N ALA A 28 -7.70 -41.80 -9.00
CA ALA A 28 -9.07 -41.65 -8.54
C ALA A 28 -9.96 -42.73 -9.16
N SER A 29 -10.89 -43.29 -8.39
CA SER A 29 -11.99 -44.10 -8.90
C SER A 29 -13.32 -43.55 -8.41
N ILE A 30 -14.16 -43.23 -9.38
CA ILE A 30 -15.58 -42.87 -9.24
C ILE A 30 -16.38 -44.17 -9.18
N ALA A 31 -17.34 -44.28 -8.26
CA ALA A 31 -18.57 -45.05 -8.48
C ALA A 31 -19.68 -44.51 -7.57
N ALA A 32 -20.84 -44.29 -8.17
CA ALA A 32 -22.05 -43.75 -7.57
C ALA A 32 -22.96 -44.86 -7.02
N GLN A 33 -23.90 -44.41 -6.18
CA GLN A 33 -25.30 -44.84 -6.07
C GLN A 33 -25.74 -45.94 -5.09
N THR A 34 -26.87 -45.63 -4.43
CA THR A 34 -27.86 -46.47 -3.72
C THR A 34 -27.44 -46.93 -2.32
N THR A 35 -28.24 -46.86 -1.24
CA THR A 35 -29.70 -46.86 -1.02
C THR A 35 -30.02 -46.14 0.30
N ALA A 36 -31.24 -45.61 0.40
CA ALA A 36 -31.88 -45.19 1.64
C ALA A 36 -32.66 -46.38 2.24
N GLU A 37 -32.63 -46.58 3.57
CA GLU A 37 -33.83 -46.85 4.40
C GLU A 37 -33.52 -47.08 5.90
N LYS A 38 -34.35 -46.39 6.72
CA LYS A 38 -34.98 -46.81 8.00
C LYS A 38 -34.18 -47.44 9.16
N ALA A 39 -34.29 -46.79 10.33
CA ALA A 39 -35.10 -47.21 11.50
C ALA A 39 -34.55 -46.52 12.78
N GLU A 40 -35.11 -45.40 13.23
CA GLU A 40 -36.17 -45.26 14.26
C GLU A 40 -35.99 -45.99 15.62
N LYS A 41 -35.90 -45.15 16.68
CA LYS A 41 -36.54 -45.24 18.02
C LYS A 41 -36.12 -46.33 19.04
N LYS A 42 -35.59 -45.87 20.19
CA LYS A 42 -36.25 -45.80 21.53
C LYS A 42 -35.23 -45.41 22.63
N SER A 43 -35.47 -44.31 23.37
CA SER A 43 -36.05 -44.26 24.73
C SER A 43 -34.98 -44.27 25.85
N SER A 44 -34.71 -43.10 26.46
CA SER A 44 -35.15 -42.69 27.82
C SER A 44 -34.10 -42.97 28.92
N LYS A 45 -33.49 -41.93 29.51
CA LYS A 45 -33.95 -41.19 30.72
C LYS A 45 -33.33 -41.76 32.01
N LYS A 46 -32.35 -41.04 32.56
CA LYS A 46 -31.88 -40.96 33.98
C LYS A 46 -30.70 -39.98 33.98
N ASP A 47 -30.50 -39.01 34.86
CA ASP A 47 -31.29 -38.33 35.85
C ASP A 47 -30.57 -36.97 36.08
N LYS A 48 -31.35 -35.90 36.27
CA LYS A 48 -30.89 -34.61 36.79
C LYS A 48 -30.82 -34.68 38.32
N LYS A 49 -29.74 -34.21 38.96
CA LYS A 49 -29.79 -33.20 40.06
C LYS A 49 -28.43 -32.94 40.75
N LYS A 50 -28.31 -31.70 41.25
CA LYS A 50 -27.25 -31.03 42.04
C LYS A 50 -26.19 -30.36 41.16
N GLU A 51 -26.35 -29.13 40.66
CA GLU A 51 -26.81 -27.85 41.27
C GLU A 51 -25.85 -27.30 42.34
N ASP A 52 -25.23 -26.19 41.96
CA ASP A 52 -24.69 -25.07 42.74
C ASP A 52 -23.90 -25.35 44.01
N GLN A 53 -22.58 -25.11 43.92
CA GLN A 53 -21.81 -24.34 44.91
C GLN A 53 -20.46 -23.91 44.31
N ASN A 54 -20.03 -22.69 44.66
CA ASN A 54 -18.77 -22.01 44.33
C ASN A 54 -18.69 -21.21 43.02
N LYS A 55 -19.58 -20.21 42.91
CA LYS A 55 -19.14 -18.86 42.56
C LYS A 55 -18.53 -18.22 43.82
N GLU A 56 -17.21 -18.14 43.86
CA GLU A 56 -16.36 -17.12 44.52
C GLU A 56 -14.98 -17.73 44.81
N LYS A 57 -13.94 -16.96 44.52
CA LYS A 57 -12.50 -17.29 44.61
C LYS A 57 -11.90 -18.06 43.43
N ALA A 58 -11.72 -17.32 42.34
CA ALA A 58 -10.52 -17.42 41.52
C ALA A 58 -10.12 -16.01 41.07
N VAL A 59 -9.63 -15.20 42.01
CA VAL A 59 -8.73 -14.08 41.68
C VAL A 59 -7.43 -14.75 41.26
N SER A 60 -7.37 -15.18 40.00
CA SER A 60 -6.13 -15.64 39.40
C SER A 60 -5.32 -14.40 39.08
N GLN A 61 -4.18 -14.33 39.74
CA GLN A 61 -3.16 -13.31 39.61
C GLN A 61 -2.92 -12.97 38.13
N VAL A 62 -3.03 -11.68 37.81
CA VAL A 62 -2.49 -11.12 36.57
C VAL A 62 -0.98 -11.28 36.66
N GLN A 63 -0.45 -12.35 36.07
CA GLN A 63 0.96 -12.42 35.75
C GLN A 63 1.27 -11.28 34.78
N PRO A 64 2.39 -10.54 34.96
CA PRO A 64 2.79 -9.54 33.99
C PRO A 64 3.06 -10.28 32.67
N ASN A 65 2.21 -10.04 31.67
CA ASN A 65 2.44 -10.53 30.33
C ASN A 65 3.81 -10.02 29.89
N THR A 66 4.76 -10.93 29.77
CA THR A 66 6.06 -10.71 29.17
C THR A 66 5.86 -9.98 27.84
N SER A 67 6.24 -8.71 27.77
CA SER A 67 6.30 -7.96 26.53
C SER A 67 7.18 -8.76 25.56
N LYS A 68 6.57 -9.33 24.50
CA LYS A 68 7.34 -10.01 23.45
C LYS A 68 8.38 -9.02 22.91
N ILE A 69 9.65 -9.30 23.17
CA ILE A 69 10.80 -8.55 22.67
C ILE A 69 10.61 -8.35 21.15
N LEU A 70 10.77 -7.10 20.69
CA LEU A 70 10.66 -6.78 19.27
C LEU A 70 11.64 -7.63 18.47
N SER A 71 11.17 -8.24 17.38
CA SER A 71 12.09 -8.91 16.45
C SER A 71 12.97 -7.88 15.71
N GLN A 72 14.07 -8.30 15.09
CA GLN A 72 14.94 -7.39 14.34
C GLN A 72 14.23 -6.61 13.22
N LYS A 73 13.19 -7.20 12.61
CA LYS A 73 12.37 -6.51 11.59
C LYS A 73 11.31 -5.60 12.20
N GLU A 74 11.00 -5.74 13.49
CA GLU A 74 9.99 -4.95 14.19
C GLU A 74 10.58 -3.76 14.95
N ASP A 75 11.87 -3.83 15.30
CA ASP A 75 12.56 -2.80 16.07
C ASP A 75 12.86 -1.53 15.23
N PRO A 76 12.29 -0.37 15.59
CA PRO A 76 12.58 0.89 14.92
C PRO A 76 14.06 1.32 15.01
N ALA A 77 14.79 0.91 16.06
CA ALA A 77 16.21 1.26 16.21
C ALA A 77 17.12 0.62 15.14
N LEU A 78 16.59 -0.37 14.40
CA LEU A 78 17.30 -1.08 13.33
C LEU A 78 16.91 -0.61 11.93
N ILE A 79 16.08 0.43 11.80
CA ILE A 79 15.76 1.04 10.51
C ILE A 79 17.05 1.41 9.77
N GLY A 80 17.07 1.10 8.47
CA GLY A 80 18.21 1.30 7.59
C GLY A 80 19.26 0.19 7.64
N LYS A 81 19.34 -0.58 8.74
CA LYS A 81 20.30 -1.68 8.95
C LYS A 81 19.70 -3.07 8.70
N ARG A 82 18.39 -3.19 8.83
CA ARG A 82 17.64 -4.44 8.61
C ARG A 82 17.48 -4.76 7.11
N LYS A 83 17.39 -6.05 6.79
CA LYS A 83 17.21 -6.56 5.42
C LYS A 83 15.73 -6.80 5.11
N ILE A 84 14.95 -5.74 4.90
CA ILE A 84 13.51 -5.88 4.58
C ILE A 84 13.26 -6.50 3.20
N ASN A 85 14.15 -6.25 2.24
CA ASN A 85 14.06 -6.76 0.86
C ASN A 85 14.85 -8.06 0.63
N GLY A 86 15.30 -8.72 1.70
CA GLY A 86 16.05 -9.97 1.63
C GLY A 86 15.24 -11.15 2.16
N GLY A 87 15.40 -12.32 1.54
CA GLY A 87 14.70 -13.55 1.90
C GLY A 87 13.99 -14.20 0.72
N SER A 88 13.50 -15.43 0.91
CA SER A 88 12.73 -16.17 -0.09
C SER A 88 11.32 -15.60 -0.30
N ASP A 89 10.77 -14.93 0.71
CA ASP A 89 9.51 -14.17 0.68
C ASP A 89 9.55 -13.00 -0.32
N LYS A 90 10.75 -12.50 -0.67
CA LYS A 90 10.95 -11.40 -1.61
C LYS A 90 11.34 -11.85 -3.02
N PHE A 91 11.18 -13.14 -3.33
CA PHE A 91 11.49 -13.73 -4.65
C PHE A 91 10.84 -12.96 -5.81
N PHE A 92 9.56 -12.63 -5.70
CA PHE A 92 8.86 -11.88 -6.74
C PHE A 92 9.35 -10.42 -6.84
N GLY A 93 9.75 -9.79 -5.74
CA GLY A 93 10.38 -8.47 -5.79
C GLY A 93 11.70 -8.49 -6.57
N TRP A 94 12.51 -9.55 -6.40
CA TRP A 94 13.73 -9.77 -7.17
C TRP A 94 13.43 -10.01 -8.67
N LEU A 95 12.44 -10.84 -8.99
CA LEU A 95 11.98 -11.05 -10.37
C LEU A 95 11.40 -9.77 -11.02
N GLY A 96 10.90 -8.84 -10.20
CA GLY A 96 10.41 -7.54 -10.66
C GLY A 96 11.47 -6.69 -11.34
N GLY A 97 12.74 -6.83 -10.94
CA GLY A 97 13.87 -6.13 -11.55
C GLY A 97 14.81 -5.47 -10.54
N SER A 98 15.92 -4.93 -11.07
CA SER A 98 16.89 -4.18 -10.27
C SER A 98 16.35 -2.81 -9.84
N GLN A 99 17.05 -2.16 -8.90
CA GLN A 99 16.70 -0.82 -8.44
C GLN A 99 16.76 0.22 -9.57
N GLU A 100 17.69 0.07 -10.52
CA GLU A 100 17.81 0.94 -11.68
C GLU A 100 16.60 0.79 -12.62
N LYS A 101 16.14 -0.44 -12.84
CA LYS A 101 14.92 -0.70 -13.62
C LYS A 101 13.68 -0.14 -12.94
N GLU A 102 13.60 -0.26 -11.63
CA GLU A 102 12.53 0.32 -10.81
C GLU A 102 12.48 1.85 -10.95
N VAL A 103 13.63 2.54 -10.85
CA VAL A 103 13.71 3.99 -11.03
C VAL A 103 13.37 4.41 -12.45
N ALA A 104 13.82 3.67 -13.47
CA ALA A 104 13.49 3.94 -14.86
C ALA A 104 12.00 3.78 -15.15
N LEU A 105 11.38 2.71 -14.64
CA LEU A 105 9.94 2.47 -14.73
C LEU A 105 9.17 3.60 -14.04
N GLY A 106 9.55 3.94 -12.81
CA GLY A 106 8.98 5.06 -12.06
C GLY A 106 8.97 6.37 -12.83
N ARG A 107 10.10 6.71 -13.45
CA ARG A 107 10.27 7.94 -14.23
C ARG A 107 9.37 7.98 -15.47
N MET A 108 9.20 6.86 -16.15
CA MET A 108 8.28 6.79 -17.29
C MET A 108 6.84 7.02 -16.84
N LEU A 109 6.44 6.39 -15.73
CA LEU A 109 5.10 6.53 -15.17
C LEU A 109 4.84 7.93 -14.60
N SER A 110 5.86 8.57 -14.00
CA SER A 110 5.74 9.93 -13.47
C SER A 110 5.45 10.95 -14.56
N ILE A 111 6.07 10.79 -15.75
CA ILE A 111 5.80 11.66 -16.92
C ILE A 111 4.33 11.55 -17.32
N GLU A 112 3.80 10.33 -17.39
CA GLU A 112 2.39 10.09 -17.75
C GLU A 112 1.43 10.66 -16.70
N VAL A 113 1.72 10.47 -15.40
CA VAL A 113 0.90 11.06 -14.32
C VAL A 113 0.88 12.58 -14.44
N GLU A 114 2.03 13.21 -14.69
CA GLU A 114 2.15 14.67 -14.75
C GLU A 114 1.55 15.28 -16.03
N GLN A 115 1.41 14.50 -17.10
CA GLN A 115 0.66 14.91 -18.29
C GLN A 115 -0.85 14.92 -18.05
N GLN A 116 -1.35 14.08 -17.15
CA GLN A 116 -2.78 13.93 -16.88
C GLN A 116 -3.26 14.68 -15.63
N ALA A 117 -2.35 14.94 -14.69
CA ALA A 117 -2.67 15.56 -13.41
C ALA A 117 -2.25 17.03 -13.38
N LYS A 118 -3.13 17.87 -12.83
CA LYS A 118 -2.78 19.25 -12.48
C LYS A 118 -2.00 19.26 -11.18
N LEU A 119 -0.81 19.84 -11.18
CA LEU A 119 0.00 19.99 -9.97
C LEU A 119 -0.33 21.29 -9.22
N VAL A 120 -0.16 21.27 -7.90
CA VAL A 120 -0.11 22.50 -7.10
C VAL A 120 1.28 23.12 -7.25
N GLU A 121 1.33 24.39 -7.63
CA GLU A 121 2.59 25.13 -7.88
C GLU A 121 2.98 26.07 -6.72
N ASP A 122 2.10 26.23 -5.73
CA ASP A 122 2.35 27.10 -4.59
C ASP A 122 3.54 26.56 -3.75
N PRO A 123 4.63 27.34 -3.58
CA PRO A 123 5.84 26.88 -2.90
C PRO A 123 5.61 26.63 -1.41
N ILE A 124 4.71 27.39 -0.76
CA ILE A 124 4.40 27.20 0.67
C ILE A 124 3.80 25.82 0.90
N VAL A 125 2.93 25.36 0.00
CA VAL A 125 2.31 24.03 0.09
C VAL A 125 3.27 22.93 -0.31
N THR A 126 3.95 23.09 -1.45
CA THR A 126 4.80 22.05 -2.02
C THR A 126 6.06 21.80 -1.19
N GLU A 127 6.73 22.84 -0.70
CA GLU A 127 7.91 22.69 0.16
C GLU A 127 7.55 22.07 1.52
N TYR A 128 6.41 22.46 2.10
CA TYR A 128 5.95 21.90 3.36
C TYR A 128 5.70 20.39 3.25
N VAL A 129 4.92 19.96 2.24
CA VAL A 129 4.63 18.53 2.01
C VAL A 129 5.91 17.76 1.70
N ASN A 130 6.81 18.34 0.89
CA ASN A 130 8.10 17.72 0.62
C ASN A 130 8.90 17.55 1.92
N ARG A 131 8.98 18.57 2.80
CA ARG A 131 9.73 18.45 4.05
C ARG A 131 9.17 17.37 4.99
N VAL A 132 7.84 17.28 5.13
CA VAL A 132 7.20 16.21 5.91
C VAL A 132 7.60 14.84 5.36
N GLY A 133 7.45 14.64 4.05
CA GLY A 133 7.79 13.36 3.42
C GLY A 133 9.28 13.03 3.46
N GLN A 134 10.16 13.99 3.22
CA GLN A 134 11.61 13.77 3.28
C GLN A 134 12.08 13.44 4.70
N ASN A 135 11.46 14.02 5.74
CA ASN A 135 11.75 13.62 7.12
C ASN A 135 11.45 12.13 7.34
N ILE A 136 10.32 11.64 6.81
CA ILE A 136 9.96 10.22 6.92
C ILE A 136 10.90 9.34 6.10
N VAL A 137 11.25 9.75 4.87
CA VAL A 137 12.19 9.02 4.02
C VAL A 137 13.54 8.86 4.70
N LEU A 138 14.05 9.91 5.34
CA LEU A 138 15.32 9.90 6.08
C LEU A 138 15.33 8.87 7.22
N HIS A 139 14.17 8.66 7.86
CA HIS A 139 13.96 7.70 8.94
C HIS A 139 13.26 6.42 8.47
N SER A 140 13.50 6.01 7.22
CA SER A 140 12.93 4.79 6.62
C SER A 140 14.00 3.81 6.13
N ASP A 141 13.60 2.60 5.76
CA ASP A 141 14.51 1.65 5.11
C ASP A 141 14.73 1.93 3.62
N SER A 142 14.09 2.95 3.05
CA SER A 142 14.23 3.25 1.62
C SER A 142 15.70 3.51 1.26
N LYS A 143 16.10 2.97 0.10
CA LYS A 143 17.44 3.13 -0.49
C LYS A 143 17.43 4.00 -1.75
N ILE A 144 16.28 4.60 -2.07
CA ILE A 144 16.09 5.46 -3.23
C ILE A 144 15.63 6.85 -2.79
N PRO A 145 16.06 7.90 -3.51
CA PRO A 145 15.57 9.25 -3.27
C PRO A 145 14.09 9.36 -3.64
N PHE A 146 13.36 10.23 -2.94
CA PHE A 146 11.97 10.52 -3.26
C PHE A 146 11.83 11.87 -3.94
N THR A 147 10.97 11.90 -4.97
CA THR A 147 10.46 13.13 -5.59
C THR A 147 9.00 13.27 -5.20
N ILE A 148 8.70 14.22 -4.31
CA ILE A 148 7.37 14.40 -3.73
C ILE A 148 6.68 15.58 -4.40
N LYS A 149 5.47 15.37 -4.93
CA LYS A 149 4.66 16.38 -5.62
C LYS A 149 3.24 16.39 -5.09
N VAL A 150 2.58 17.55 -5.20
CA VAL A 150 1.20 17.72 -4.77
C VAL A 150 0.29 17.85 -5.98
N ILE A 151 -0.74 17.01 -6.05
CA ILE A 151 -1.76 17.04 -7.11
C ILE A 151 -2.93 17.93 -6.66
N ASP A 152 -3.36 18.85 -7.52
CA ASP A 152 -4.56 19.68 -7.35
C ASP A 152 -5.82 18.85 -7.63
N SER A 153 -6.11 17.91 -6.73
CA SER A 153 -7.30 17.06 -6.74
C SER A 153 -7.97 17.10 -5.36
N ASP A 154 -9.29 17.25 -5.34
CA ASP A 154 -10.10 17.23 -4.11
C ASP A 154 -10.29 15.81 -3.55
N GLU A 155 -9.86 14.78 -4.30
CA GLU A 155 -9.90 13.41 -3.83
C GLU A 155 -8.92 13.19 -2.69
N VAL A 156 -9.38 12.52 -1.64
CA VAL A 156 -8.52 12.03 -0.56
C VAL A 156 -7.74 10.84 -1.07
N ASN A 157 -6.50 11.07 -1.49
CA ASN A 157 -5.59 10.02 -1.92
C ASN A 157 -4.12 10.45 -1.79
N ALA A 158 -3.24 9.48 -1.72
CA ALA A 158 -1.83 9.61 -2.03
C ALA A 158 -1.38 8.29 -2.66
N PHE A 159 -0.31 8.31 -3.45
CA PHE A 159 0.25 7.08 -4.01
C PHE A 159 1.71 7.29 -4.37
N ALA A 160 2.52 6.26 -4.13
CA ALA A 160 3.90 6.24 -4.57
C ALA A 160 4.12 5.26 -5.73
N LEU A 161 4.77 5.74 -6.78
CA LEU A 161 5.21 4.94 -7.91
C LEU A 161 6.54 4.25 -7.58
N PRO A 162 6.91 3.17 -8.31
CA PRO A 162 8.25 2.61 -8.26
C PRO A 162 9.30 3.71 -8.40
N GLY A 163 10.46 3.59 -7.75
CA GLY A 163 11.53 4.57 -7.95
C GLY A 163 11.40 5.87 -7.14
N GLY A 164 10.44 5.98 -6.23
CA GLY A 164 10.34 7.08 -5.26
C GLY A 164 9.58 8.32 -5.76
N PHE A 165 8.84 8.22 -6.87
CA PHE A 165 7.97 9.31 -7.32
C PHE A 165 6.67 9.26 -6.54
N PHE A 166 6.43 10.26 -5.69
CA PHE A 166 5.38 10.23 -4.69
C PHE A 166 4.43 11.41 -4.84
N TYR A 167 3.14 11.11 -4.96
CA TYR A 167 2.09 12.11 -5.18
C TYR A 167 1.13 12.15 -4.01
N VAL A 168 0.88 13.36 -3.51
CA VAL A 168 -0.07 13.64 -2.43
C VAL A 168 -1.18 14.51 -3.00
N ASN A 169 -2.45 14.07 -2.91
CA ASN A 169 -3.55 14.93 -3.35
C ASN A 169 -3.82 16.02 -2.32
N LYS A 170 -4.14 17.22 -2.81
CA LYS A 170 -4.67 18.33 -2.00
C LYS A 170 -5.81 17.89 -1.07
N GLY A 171 -6.73 17.06 -1.56
CA GLY A 171 -7.85 16.54 -0.77
C GLY A 171 -7.43 15.76 0.47
N LEU A 172 -6.29 15.05 0.43
CA LEU A 172 -5.73 14.37 1.59
C LEU A 172 -5.24 15.36 2.65
N ILE A 173 -4.48 16.38 2.23
CA ILE A 173 -3.97 17.44 3.12
C ILE A 173 -5.13 18.14 3.83
N LEU A 174 -6.20 18.46 3.10
CA LEU A 174 -7.39 19.10 3.65
C LEU A 174 -8.21 18.17 4.56
N ALA A 175 -8.13 16.85 4.37
CA ALA A 175 -8.83 15.86 5.18
C ALA A 175 -8.10 15.49 6.48
N ALA A 176 -6.79 15.67 6.58
CA ALA A 176 -6.02 15.45 7.80
C ALA A 176 -6.30 16.56 8.82
N ASP A 177 -6.54 16.21 10.09
CA ASP A 177 -6.85 17.19 11.16
C ASP A 177 -5.57 17.72 11.80
N ASN A 178 -4.51 16.92 11.77
CA ASN A 178 -3.18 17.27 12.26
C ASN A 178 -2.07 16.75 11.31
N GLU A 179 -0.84 17.16 11.57
CA GLU A 179 0.33 16.80 10.76
C GLU A 179 0.64 15.30 10.83
N SER A 180 0.52 14.69 12.01
CA SER A 180 0.84 13.27 12.24
C SER A 180 -0.09 12.34 11.45
N GLU A 181 -1.35 12.71 11.25
CA GLU A 181 -2.28 11.96 10.39
C GLU A 181 -1.89 12.01 8.91
N LEU A 182 -1.46 13.18 8.40
CA LEU A 182 -0.92 13.30 7.04
C LEU A 182 0.36 12.47 6.91
N ALA A 183 1.27 12.62 7.88
CA ALA A 183 2.51 11.86 7.95
C ALA A 183 2.25 10.35 8.02
N GLY A 184 1.19 9.91 8.71
CA GLY A 184 0.81 8.51 8.78
C GLY A 184 0.46 7.91 7.41
N VAL A 185 -0.35 8.59 6.61
CA VAL A 185 -0.64 8.14 5.23
C VAL A 185 0.62 8.19 4.36
N MET A 186 1.45 9.23 4.52
CA MET A 186 2.70 9.32 3.76
C MET A 186 3.70 8.22 4.12
N SER A 187 3.77 7.85 5.38
CA SER A 187 4.63 6.77 5.88
C SER A 187 4.24 5.41 5.30
N HIS A 188 2.93 5.14 5.19
CA HIS A 188 2.38 3.95 4.54
C HIS A 188 2.84 3.85 3.07
N GLU A 189 2.72 4.93 2.31
CA GLU A 189 3.15 4.97 0.90
C GLU A 189 4.67 4.81 0.74
N ILE A 190 5.45 5.44 1.64
CA ILE A 190 6.92 5.28 1.66
C ILE A 190 7.28 3.82 1.99
N ALA A 191 6.53 3.15 2.86
CA ALA A 191 6.73 1.73 3.17
C ALA A 191 6.50 0.81 1.96
N HIS A 192 5.51 1.08 1.11
CA HIS A 192 5.33 0.33 -0.13
C HIS A 192 6.54 0.41 -1.06
N VAL A 193 7.14 1.59 -1.17
CA VAL A 193 8.35 1.80 -1.98
C VAL A 193 9.57 1.15 -1.34
N ALA A 194 9.77 1.34 -0.03
CA ALA A 194 10.89 0.76 0.70
C ALA A 194 10.89 -0.78 0.61
N ALA A 195 9.72 -1.40 0.71
CA ALA A 195 9.52 -2.85 0.58
C ALA A 195 9.38 -3.34 -0.87
N ARG A 196 9.50 -2.43 -1.86
CA ARG A 196 9.44 -2.70 -3.31
C ARG A 196 8.18 -3.47 -3.74
N HIS A 197 7.03 -3.21 -3.12
CA HIS A 197 5.80 -3.96 -3.35
C HIS A 197 5.30 -3.87 -4.81
N ALA A 198 5.53 -2.75 -5.50
CA ALA A 198 5.20 -2.62 -6.91
C ALA A 198 6.07 -3.53 -7.80
N MET A 199 7.35 -3.69 -7.45
CA MET A 199 8.24 -4.63 -8.12
C MET A 199 7.88 -6.08 -7.82
N GLU A 200 7.37 -6.36 -6.62
CA GLU A 200 6.81 -7.68 -6.31
C GLU A 200 5.62 -8.03 -7.21
N ASN A 201 4.70 -7.09 -7.41
CA ASN A 201 3.59 -7.25 -8.35
C ASN A 201 4.07 -7.40 -9.81
N GLN A 202 5.08 -6.62 -10.22
CA GLN A 202 5.73 -6.79 -11.54
C GLN A 202 6.31 -8.19 -11.72
N GLY A 203 7.02 -8.70 -10.72
CA GLY A 203 7.63 -10.03 -10.78
C GLY A 203 6.60 -11.15 -10.82
N LYS A 204 5.48 -11.02 -10.08
CA LYS A 204 4.33 -11.94 -10.17
C LYS A 204 3.75 -11.96 -11.59
N ALA A 205 3.54 -10.79 -12.19
CA ALA A 205 3.05 -10.67 -13.56
C ALA A 205 4.03 -11.31 -14.57
N SER A 206 5.34 -11.04 -14.43
CA SER A 206 6.37 -11.67 -15.25
C SER A 206 6.40 -13.19 -15.09
N ALA A 207 6.30 -13.71 -13.86
CA ALA A 207 6.30 -15.15 -13.59
C ALA A 207 5.10 -15.86 -14.22
N LEU A 208 3.91 -15.24 -14.19
CA LEU A 208 2.73 -15.76 -14.89
C LEU A 208 2.97 -15.82 -16.41
N ASN A 209 3.59 -14.79 -16.99
CA ASN A 209 3.94 -14.78 -18.41
C ASN A 209 4.94 -15.89 -18.77
N TYR A 210 5.96 -16.14 -17.93
CA TYR A 210 6.92 -17.22 -18.14
C TYR A 210 6.32 -18.60 -17.92
N GLY A 211 5.45 -18.78 -16.94
CA GLY A 211 4.71 -20.03 -16.71
C GLY A 211 3.76 -20.35 -17.85
N MET A 212 3.09 -19.33 -18.39
CA MET A 212 2.27 -19.44 -19.60
C MET A 212 3.14 -19.79 -20.83
N LEU A 213 4.30 -19.15 -20.99
CA LEU A 213 5.23 -19.47 -22.08
C LEU A 213 5.78 -20.91 -21.95
N ALA A 214 6.11 -21.37 -20.74
CA ALA A 214 6.51 -22.74 -20.48
C ALA A 214 5.37 -23.72 -20.77
N GLY A 215 4.13 -23.39 -20.40
CA GLY A 215 2.94 -24.18 -20.76
C GLY A 215 2.75 -24.27 -22.28
N ILE A 216 2.96 -23.18 -23.02
CA ILE A 216 2.92 -23.16 -24.50
C ILE A 216 4.02 -24.04 -25.10
N ILE A 217 5.25 -23.98 -24.55
CA ILE A 217 6.40 -24.75 -25.06
C ILE A 217 6.30 -26.25 -24.71
N PHE A 218 5.73 -26.59 -23.54
CA PHE A 218 5.76 -27.96 -22.99
C PHE A 218 4.40 -28.67 -22.89
N GLY A 219 3.26 -28.05 -23.24
CA GLY A 219 1.97 -28.75 -23.28
C GLY A 219 0.74 -27.89 -23.58
N GLY A 220 0.33 -27.84 -24.87
CA GLY A 220 -1.03 -27.51 -25.31
C GLY A 220 -1.45 -26.05 -25.21
N GLY A 221 -1.53 -25.36 -26.36
CA GLY A 221 -1.74 -23.92 -26.43
C GLY A 221 -3.05 -23.38 -25.86
N ILE A 222 -3.04 -22.10 -25.47
CA ILE A 222 -4.07 -21.08 -25.75
C ILE A 222 -3.65 -19.71 -25.15
N ILE A 223 -3.68 -18.70 -26.02
CA ILE A 223 -3.94 -17.25 -25.82
C ILE A 223 -2.86 -16.32 -25.24
N SER A 224 -2.15 -15.68 -26.18
CA SER A 224 -1.37 -14.45 -26.07
C SER A 224 -2.29 -13.20 -26.07
N SER A 225 -2.94 -12.88 -24.95
CA SER A 225 -3.78 -11.66 -24.85
C SER A 225 -3.32 -10.64 -23.80
N VAL A 226 -2.40 -10.99 -22.91
CA VAL A 226 -2.05 -10.11 -21.77
C VAL A 226 -1.12 -8.96 -22.17
N LEU A 227 -0.39 -9.09 -23.29
CA LEU A 227 0.67 -8.13 -23.63
C LEU A 227 0.21 -6.86 -24.36
N GLN A 228 -0.99 -6.82 -24.94
CA GLN A 228 -1.40 -5.67 -25.77
C GLN A 228 -2.29 -4.62 -25.08
N ASN A 229 -2.85 -4.90 -23.90
CA ASN A 229 -3.79 -3.97 -23.21
C ASN A 229 -3.26 -3.34 -21.92
N ALA A 230 -1.99 -3.54 -21.56
CA ALA A 230 -1.39 -3.04 -20.33
C ALA A 230 -0.50 -1.78 -20.50
N GLY A 231 -0.38 -1.25 -21.73
CA GLY A 231 0.62 -0.21 -22.09
C GLY A 231 0.30 1.24 -21.69
N GLY A 232 -0.79 1.49 -20.97
CA GLY A 232 -1.18 2.84 -20.52
C GLY A 232 -1.15 3.02 -19.00
N ILE A 233 -1.32 4.26 -18.52
CA ILE A 233 -1.30 4.61 -17.09
C ILE A 233 -2.20 3.70 -16.22
N THR A 234 -3.34 3.27 -16.76
CA THR A 234 -4.30 2.41 -16.04
C THR A 234 -3.72 1.05 -15.68
N GLY A 235 -2.92 0.46 -16.58
CA GLY A 235 -2.22 -0.80 -16.32
C GLY A 235 -1.15 -0.63 -15.24
N ALA A 236 -0.43 0.50 -15.27
CA ALA A 236 0.57 0.83 -14.27
C ALA A 236 -0.03 1.09 -12.88
N LEU A 237 -1.14 1.84 -12.80
CA LEU A 237 -1.86 2.06 -11.54
C LEU A 237 -2.46 0.78 -10.97
N ALA A 238 -2.81 -0.21 -11.82
CA ALA A 238 -3.23 -1.53 -11.33
C ALA A 238 -2.11 -2.27 -10.59
N MET A 239 -0.84 -1.99 -10.89
CA MET A 239 0.31 -2.56 -10.18
C MET A 239 0.48 -2.02 -8.76
N LEU A 240 -0.20 -0.92 -8.44
CA LEU A 240 -0.25 -0.31 -7.10
C LEU A 240 -1.38 -0.87 -6.24
N LYS A 241 -2.08 -1.92 -6.70
CA LYS A 241 -2.98 -2.71 -5.85
C LYS A 241 -2.18 -3.81 -5.18
N PHE A 242 -2.04 -3.73 -3.87
CA PHE A 242 -1.19 -4.64 -3.14
C PHE A 242 -1.98 -5.78 -2.50
N SER A 243 -1.29 -6.91 -2.31
CA SER A 243 -1.85 -8.05 -1.58
C SER A 243 -2.06 -7.68 -0.11
N ARG A 244 -2.95 -8.39 0.59
CA ARG A 244 -3.15 -8.21 2.03
C ARG A 244 -1.84 -8.32 2.84
N GLY A 245 -0.94 -9.23 2.47
CA GLY A 245 0.36 -9.36 3.15
C GLY A 245 1.27 -8.14 2.95
N ALA A 246 1.29 -7.59 1.74
CA ALA A 246 2.04 -6.37 1.43
C ALA A 246 1.47 -5.14 2.14
N GLU A 247 0.14 -5.07 2.25
CA GLU A 247 -0.55 -4.04 3.04
C GLU A 247 -0.25 -4.14 4.54
N GLU A 248 -0.27 -5.35 5.12
CA GLU A 248 0.10 -5.59 6.53
C GLU A 248 1.59 -5.29 6.80
N GLU A 249 2.47 -5.57 5.84
CA GLU A 249 3.88 -5.20 5.92
C GLU A 249 4.08 -3.68 5.84
N ALA A 250 3.38 -3.01 4.92
CA ALA A 250 3.42 -1.57 4.78
C ALA A 250 2.90 -0.86 6.04
N ASP A 251 1.85 -1.37 6.69
CA ASP A 251 1.37 -0.82 7.97
C ASP A 251 2.45 -0.92 9.05
N LYS A 252 3.08 -2.09 9.22
CA LYS A 252 4.10 -2.32 10.25
C LYS A 252 5.31 -1.42 10.03
N LEU A 253 5.81 -1.35 8.81
CA LEU A 253 6.91 -0.46 8.46
C LEU A 253 6.50 1.01 8.61
N GLY A 254 5.28 1.36 8.21
CA GLY A 254 4.73 2.70 8.29
C GLY A 254 4.67 3.24 9.71
N VAL A 255 4.17 2.47 10.69
CA VAL A 255 4.16 2.91 12.09
C VAL A 255 5.57 3.03 12.68
N GLN A 256 6.52 2.19 12.23
CA GLN A 256 7.91 2.27 12.67
C GLN A 256 8.61 3.51 12.12
N TYR A 257 8.39 3.85 10.85
CA TYR A 257 8.96 5.07 10.26
C TYR A 257 8.32 6.31 10.87
N LEU A 258 7.02 6.27 11.18
CA LEU A 258 6.33 7.38 11.83
C LEU A 258 6.92 7.64 13.23
N TYR A 259 7.08 6.57 14.02
CA TYR A 259 7.76 6.59 15.32
C TYR A 259 9.21 7.12 15.20
N ALA A 260 9.99 6.60 14.26
CA ALA A 260 11.39 6.99 14.07
C ALA A 260 11.55 8.44 13.59
N SER A 261 10.52 9.00 12.95
CA SER A 261 10.45 10.39 12.52
C SER A 261 9.99 11.36 13.61
N GLY A 262 9.68 10.85 14.81
CA GLY A 262 9.19 11.62 15.97
C GLY A 262 7.68 11.89 16.00
N TYR A 263 6.92 11.34 15.06
CA TYR A 263 5.45 11.47 15.03
C TYR A 263 4.79 10.42 15.90
N ASP A 264 3.54 10.68 16.32
CA ASP A 264 2.73 9.71 17.04
C ASP A 264 2.39 8.51 16.13
N PRO A 265 2.92 7.30 16.42
CA PRO A 265 2.72 6.13 15.58
C PRO A 265 1.27 5.63 15.54
N THR A 266 0.41 6.06 16.46
CA THR A 266 -1.02 5.72 16.45
C THR A 266 -1.81 6.56 15.42
N SER A 267 -1.28 7.71 15.01
CA SER A 267 -1.97 8.66 14.11
C SER A 267 -2.30 8.09 12.74
N MET A 268 -1.52 7.11 12.25
CA MET A 268 -1.86 6.38 11.01
C MET A 268 -3.17 5.61 11.14
N SER A 269 -3.36 4.91 12.27
CA SER A 269 -4.60 4.19 12.57
C SER A 269 -5.78 5.16 12.73
N THR A 270 -5.57 6.25 13.48
CA THR A 270 -6.56 7.32 13.66
C THR A 270 -7.02 7.90 12.32
N MET A 271 -6.08 8.18 11.41
CA MET A 271 -6.41 8.69 10.08
C MET A 271 -7.24 7.69 9.27
N PHE A 272 -6.84 6.42 9.22
CA PHE A 272 -7.60 5.41 8.46
C PHE A 272 -9.01 5.19 9.02
N GLU A 273 -9.19 5.17 10.34
CA GLU A 273 -10.51 5.09 10.99
C GLU A 273 -11.39 6.29 10.64
N LYS A 274 -10.80 7.49 10.65
CA LYS A 274 -11.50 8.71 10.26
C LYS A 274 -11.97 8.65 8.81
N LEU A 275 -11.10 8.22 7.89
CA LEU A 275 -11.46 8.07 6.48
C LEU A 275 -12.51 6.97 6.27
N ALA A 276 -12.43 5.86 7.02
CA ALA A 276 -13.45 4.82 7.01
C ALA A 276 -14.81 5.36 7.46
N SER A 277 -14.81 6.15 8.54
CA SER A 277 -16.01 6.82 9.06
C SER A 277 -16.58 7.84 8.05
N LYS A 278 -15.71 8.61 7.38
CA LYS A 278 -16.11 9.54 6.31
C LYS A 278 -16.76 8.81 5.14
N ASN A 279 -16.20 7.67 4.71
CA ASN A 279 -16.77 6.82 3.67
C ASN A 279 -18.14 6.25 4.05
N LYS A 280 -18.32 5.83 5.31
CA LYS A 280 -19.60 5.35 5.81
C LYS A 280 -20.68 6.44 5.77
N LYS A 281 -20.32 7.67 6.13
CA LYS A 281 -21.23 8.84 6.09
C LYS A 281 -21.56 9.29 4.68
N LYS A 282 -20.58 9.29 3.77
CA LYS A 282 -20.73 9.66 2.36
C LYS A 282 -20.05 8.60 1.48
N PRO A 283 -20.77 7.53 1.10
CA PRO A 283 -20.21 6.47 0.27
C PRO A 283 -19.51 7.02 -0.97
N GLY A 284 -18.24 6.64 -1.14
CA GLY A 284 -17.42 7.06 -2.27
C GLY A 284 -16.51 8.27 -2.00
N SER A 285 -16.64 8.96 -0.86
CA SER A 285 -15.83 10.15 -0.54
C SER A 285 -14.32 9.88 -0.44
N VAL A 286 -13.93 8.63 -0.24
CA VAL A 286 -12.53 8.16 -0.15
C VAL A 286 -12.31 6.90 -1.01
N LYS A 287 -13.13 6.75 -2.08
CA LYS A 287 -13.15 5.55 -2.93
C LYS A 287 -11.77 5.18 -3.48
N LYS A 288 -10.99 6.18 -3.92
CA LYS A 288 -9.68 5.92 -4.52
C LYS A 288 -8.70 5.32 -3.51
N LEU A 289 -8.58 5.93 -2.32
CA LEU A 289 -7.71 5.41 -1.27
C LEU A 289 -8.07 3.98 -0.86
N PHE A 290 -9.34 3.66 -0.59
CA PHE A 290 -9.71 2.30 -0.19
C PHE A 290 -9.80 1.30 -1.34
N SER A 291 -9.84 1.78 -2.59
CA SER A 291 -9.72 0.90 -3.75
C SER A 291 -8.28 0.46 -4.00
N SER A 292 -7.28 1.25 -3.61
CA SER A 292 -5.87 0.87 -3.65
C SER A 292 -5.41 0.20 -2.35
N HIS A 293 -5.88 0.67 -1.20
CA HIS A 293 -5.51 0.18 0.14
C HIS A 293 -6.76 -0.19 0.97
N PRO A 294 -7.31 -1.41 0.80
CA PRO A 294 -8.43 -1.85 1.62
C PRO A 294 -8.03 -1.96 3.10
N GLN A 295 -8.54 -1.06 3.93
CA GLN A 295 -8.30 -1.06 5.38
C GLN A 295 -9.24 -2.06 6.09
N SER A 296 -8.72 -2.75 7.10
CA SER A 296 -9.46 -3.71 7.93
C SER A 296 -9.20 -3.49 9.43
N ILE A 297 -10.12 -3.98 10.26
CA ILE A 297 -9.99 -3.87 11.72
C ILE A 297 -8.74 -4.65 12.19
N GLU A 298 -8.48 -5.81 11.60
CA GLU A 298 -7.33 -6.65 11.94
C GLU A 298 -5.99 -5.95 11.64
N ARG A 299 -5.90 -5.22 10.52
CA ARG A 299 -4.71 -4.44 10.15
C ARG A 299 -4.42 -3.33 11.16
N ARG A 300 -5.46 -2.59 11.54
CA ARG A 300 -5.39 -1.57 12.59
C ARG A 300 -4.91 -2.19 13.90
N ASP A 301 -5.57 -3.24 14.37
CA ASP A 301 -5.27 -3.85 15.67
C ASP A 301 -3.85 -4.44 15.71
N SER A 302 -3.40 -5.03 14.59
CA SER A 302 -2.01 -5.48 14.41
C SER A 302 -1.01 -4.32 14.53
N SER A 303 -1.32 -3.18 13.91
CA SER A 303 -0.47 -1.98 13.99
C SER A 303 -0.40 -1.43 15.40
N LEU A 304 -1.55 -1.27 16.07
CA LEU A 304 -1.61 -0.80 17.46
C LEU A 304 -0.89 -1.75 18.44
N ALA A 305 -1.01 -3.07 18.24
CA ALA A 305 -0.31 -4.07 19.04
C ALA A 305 1.22 -4.05 18.83
N LEU A 306 1.69 -3.63 17.64
CA LEU A 306 3.11 -3.37 17.40
C LEU A 306 3.55 -2.09 18.10
N VAL A 307 2.79 -0.99 17.95
CA VAL A 307 3.08 0.31 18.57
C VAL A 307 3.18 0.20 20.09
N ALA A 308 2.31 -0.57 20.73
CA ALA A 308 2.34 -0.80 22.18
C ALA A 308 3.62 -1.48 22.70
N ARG A 309 4.47 -1.98 21.80
CA ARG A 309 5.76 -2.61 22.13
C ARG A 309 6.96 -1.69 21.82
N PHE A 310 6.75 -0.51 21.24
CA PHE A 310 7.83 0.44 21.02
C PHE A 310 8.36 0.99 22.35
N PRO A 311 9.64 1.40 22.40
CA PRO A 311 10.14 2.14 23.55
C PRO A 311 9.28 3.40 23.78
N GLU A 312 9.01 3.71 25.05
CA GLU A 312 8.30 4.94 25.39
C GLU A 312 9.15 6.16 24.99
N GLN A 313 8.51 7.14 24.33
CA GLN A 313 9.09 8.46 24.11
C GLN A 313 8.37 9.46 25.02
N GLU A 314 9.09 10.46 25.50
CA GLU A 314 8.53 11.51 26.35
C GLU A 314 7.46 12.33 25.60
N GLU A 315 7.69 12.59 24.31
CA GLU A 315 6.82 13.41 23.49
C GLU A 315 6.75 12.88 22.06
N TYR A 316 5.59 13.04 21.42
CA TYR A 316 5.38 12.79 20.01
C TYR A 316 4.85 14.06 19.32
N VAL A 317 5.25 14.28 18.07
CA VAL A 317 4.66 15.30 17.22
C VAL A 317 3.27 14.83 16.78
N ILE A 318 2.23 15.52 17.25
CA ILE A 318 0.85 15.32 16.78
C ILE A 318 0.52 16.34 15.68
N SER A 319 0.75 17.62 15.94
CA SER A 319 0.53 18.71 14.98
C SER A 319 1.55 19.81 15.16
N THR A 320 1.88 20.50 14.08
CA THR A 320 2.63 21.76 14.14
C THR A 320 1.71 22.95 13.85
N SER A 321 2.13 24.14 14.28
CA SER A 321 1.46 25.38 13.89
C SER A 321 1.59 25.65 12.39
N GLU A 322 2.67 25.14 11.77
CA GLU A 322 2.92 25.27 10.34
C GLU A 322 1.90 24.49 9.51
N PHE A 323 1.60 23.24 9.88
CA PHE A 323 0.55 22.44 9.25
C PHE A 323 -0.76 23.20 9.13
N GLN A 324 -1.20 23.81 10.24
CA GLN A 324 -2.46 24.56 10.29
C GLN A 324 -2.43 25.80 9.39
N ARG A 325 -1.28 26.52 9.34
CA ARG A 325 -1.09 27.67 8.44
C ARG A 325 -1.12 27.26 6.97
N VAL A 326 -0.42 26.18 6.62
CA VAL A 326 -0.37 25.65 5.24
C VAL A 326 -1.73 25.13 4.81
N LYS A 327 -2.43 24.38 5.67
CA LYS A 327 -3.79 23.91 5.42
C LYS A 327 -4.75 25.08 5.20
N ALA A 328 -4.73 26.10 6.06
CA ALA A 328 -5.56 27.28 5.91
C ALA A 328 -5.23 28.07 4.62
N HIS A 329 -3.94 28.16 4.25
CA HIS A 329 -3.50 28.77 3.00
C HIS A 329 -4.02 28.01 1.78
N LEU A 330 -3.87 26.69 1.78
CA LEU A 330 -4.37 25.81 0.72
C LEU A 330 -5.90 25.89 0.57
N MET A 331 -6.63 26.00 1.67
CA MET A 331 -8.08 26.24 1.65
C MET A 331 -8.42 27.58 0.99
N ARG A 332 -7.71 28.67 1.31
CA ARG A 332 -7.91 29.97 0.67
C ARG A 332 -7.64 29.90 -0.84
N LEU A 333 -6.53 29.30 -1.26
CA LEU A 333 -6.23 29.12 -2.69
C LEU A 333 -7.32 28.34 -3.42
N THR A 334 -7.86 27.30 -2.79
CA THR A 334 -8.94 26.49 -3.35
C THR A 334 -10.22 27.30 -3.49
N ASN A 335 -10.59 28.05 -2.45
CA ASN A 335 -11.79 28.88 -2.46
C ASN A 335 -11.67 30.06 -3.44
N SER A 336 -10.51 30.72 -3.51
CA SER A 336 -10.26 31.79 -4.48
C SER A 336 -10.38 31.29 -5.92
N LYS A 337 -9.84 30.11 -6.23
CA LYS A 337 -10.03 29.47 -7.54
C LYS A 337 -11.51 29.18 -7.81
N ALA A 338 -12.24 28.66 -6.82
CA ALA A 338 -13.67 28.37 -6.95
C ALA A 338 -14.51 29.63 -7.23
N LEU A 339 -14.18 30.75 -6.58
CA LEU A 339 -14.83 32.05 -6.80
C LEU A 339 -14.53 32.65 -8.18
N VAL A 340 -13.33 32.42 -8.73
CA VAL A 340 -12.99 32.85 -10.10
C VAL A 340 -13.65 31.96 -11.15
N SER A 341 -13.89 30.69 -10.85
CA SER A 341 -14.59 29.76 -11.76
C SER A 341 -16.12 29.78 -11.65
N GLY A 342 -16.67 30.40 -10.61
CA GLY A 342 -18.11 30.58 -10.43
C GLY A 342 -18.58 31.87 -11.09
N ASP A 343 -19.36 31.74 -12.16
CA ASP A 343 -20.12 32.79 -12.83
C ASP A 343 -19.36 34.07 -13.22
N PHE A 344 -18.65 34.00 -14.35
CA PHE A 344 -18.80 35.04 -15.35
C PHE A 344 -19.99 34.66 -16.24
N ASP A 345 -21.21 34.78 -15.71
CA ASP A 345 -22.35 35.05 -16.59
C ASP A 345 -22.06 36.41 -17.23
N GLU A 346 -22.21 36.51 -18.55
CA GLU A 346 -21.83 37.66 -19.39
C GLU A 346 -22.68 38.91 -19.08
N GLY A 347 -22.52 39.47 -17.89
CA GLY A 347 -23.05 40.77 -17.49
C GLY A 347 -21.90 41.76 -17.39
N GLU A 348 -21.74 42.57 -18.44
CA GLU A 348 -20.75 43.64 -18.61
C GLU A 348 -20.07 44.21 -17.34
N PRO A 349 -18.72 44.35 -17.34
CA PRO A 349 -17.99 44.87 -16.19
C PRO A 349 -18.18 46.39 -16.08
N GLY A 350 -18.87 46.85 -15.02
CA GLY A 350 -18.74 48.25 -14.58
C GLY A 350 -19.96 48.98 -14.05
N LYS A 351 -21.11 48.35 -13.79
CA LYS A 351 -22.25 49.06 -13.17
C LYS A 351 -22.34 48.80 -11.66
N PRO A 352 -22.28 49.85 -10.80
CA PRO A 352 -22.60 49.72 -9.38
C PRO A 352 -24.04 49.24 -9.21
N THR A 353 -24.25 48.14 -8.48
CA THR A 353 -25.60 47.66 -8.14
C THR A 353 -26.05 48.28 -6.81
N LEU A 354 -27.14 49.04 -6.86
CA LEU A 354 -27.76 49.66 -5.68
C LEU A 354 -28.85 48.75 -5.11
N LYS A 355 -28.80 48.49 -3.80
CA LYS A 355 -29.87 47.82 -3.06
C LYS A 355 -31.00 48.81 -2.77
N ARG A 356 -32.13 48.72 -3.49
CA ARG A 356 -33.36 49.43 -3.11
C ARG A 356 -34.00 48.73 -1.92
N ARG A 357 -34.23 49.46 -0.82
CA ARG A 357 -35.20 49.04 0.21
C ARG A 357 -36.58 49.04 -0.44
N GLN A 358 -37.28 47.91 -0.39
CA GLN A 358 -38.68 47.85 -0.78
C GLN A 358 -39.54 48.55 0.30
N PRO A 359 -40.64 49.21 -0.11
CA PRO A 359 -41.52 49.98 0.79
C PRO A 359 -42.21 49.12 1.85
#